data_AF-A0A897N1W4-F1
#
_entry.id   AF-A0A897N1W4-F1
#
_cell.length_a   1.000
_cell.length_b   1.000
_cell.length_c   1.000
_cell.angle_alpha   90.00
_cell.angle_beta   90.00
_cell.angle_gamma   90.00
#
_symmetry.space_group_name_H-M   'P 1'
#
loop_
_entity.id
_entity.type
_entity.pdbx_description
1 polymer ?
#
loop_
_entity_poly.entity_id
_entity_poly.type
_entity_poly.pdbx_seq_one_letter_code
_entity_poly.pdbx_strand_id
1 'polypeptide(L)'
;MQRRKFLKATGGIGAIAASGTGLALISNSAAAATVSISATNPATIANDRGDVSEVTADPQFSVTWENLDDAVGKVFFLVEGKVGGGNWSPIFRATPWLTESRNNSYVREEPGTTGQYTVKQPLSVAYSQDERFSDGSEPNYSMSPLVVADEQGRPDYSSIDFTSIDGVDLNSFLNGTSIGSAADYPGAHQDGGHQNNYWDIDAGYYGAADGTSALDNPNDGGSNKATDVKLRYTFELQRPNLSQLKYHPAIGGSYDGSTTSEQIAEAAEAIDWIEESDIDEGNSKIVMNGEDGNTNFSNPSGIPYDNLQANDGNHVGILENTATFTVTAKNEASDSGVTGSSNTNAS
;
A
#
# COMPACT_ATOMS: atom_id res chain seq x y z
N MET A 1 -25.06 3.60 28.76
CA MET A 1 -23.82 3.74 27.98
C MET A 1 -22.94 4.80 28.61
N GLN A 2 -21.83 4.38 29.21
CA GLN A 2 -20.83 5.31 29.77
C GLN A 2 -19.94 5.82 28.63
N ARG A 3 -19.94 7.14 28.43
CA ARG A 3 -19.09 7.86 27.47
C ARG A 3 -17.62 7.74 27.90
N ARG A 4 -16.79 7.02 27.14
CA ARG A 4 -15.35 6.90 27.39
C ARG A 4 -14.65 8.05 26.65
N LYS A 5 -13.71 8.71 27.33
CA LYS A 5 -13.02 9.88 26.76
C LYS A 5 -11.84 9.39 25.92
N PHE A 6 -11.86 9.72 24.63
CA PHE A 6 -10.74 9.58 23.71
C PHE A 6 -9.49 10.28 24.26
N LEU A 7 -8.41 9.51 24.43
CA LEU A 7 -7.10 10.06 24.75
C LEU A 7 -6.33 10.14 23.42
N LYS A 8 -6.14 11.36 22.91
CA LYS A 8 -5.28 11.62 21.76
C LYS A 8 -3.88 11.08 22.07
N ALA A 9 -3.55 9.90 21.55
CA ALA A 9 -2.19 9.39 21.53
C ALA A 9 -1.42 10.17 20.44
N THR A 10 -1.14 11.45 20.70
CA THR A 10 -0.08 12.19 19.99
C THR A 10 1.27 11.61 20.42
N GLY A 11 1.58 10.44 19.91
CA GLY A 11 2.90 9.82 19.94
C GLY A 11 3.33 9.65 18.50
N GLY A 12 3.82 10.72 17.87
CA GLY A 12 4.44 10.63 16.55
C GLY A 12 5.53 9.57 16.63
N ILE A 13 5.32 8.46 15.93
CA ILE A 13 6.31 7.40 15.79
C ILE A 13 7.40 8.01 14.92
N GLY A 14 8.43 8.54 15.57
CA GLY A 14 9.63 9.01 14.90
C GLY A 14 10.18 7.88 14.04
N ALA A 15 10.54 8.21 12.79
CA ALA A 15 11.20 7.31 11.87
C ALA A 15 12.32 6.55 12.59
N ILE A 16 12.08 5.27 12.89
CA ILE A 16 13.11 4.38 13.38
C ILE A 16 13.96 4.07 12.15
N ALA A 17 15.14 4.68 12.10
CA ALA A 17 16.18 4.31 11.16
C ALA A 17 16.33 2.78 11.15
N ALA A 18 16.38 2.20 9.95
CA ALA A 18 16.33 0.78 9.63
C ALA A 18 17.24 -0.11 10.50
N SER A 19 16.82 -0.40 11.74
CA SER A 19 17.34 -1.45 12.63
C SER A 19 16.59 -1.36 13.96
N GLY A 20 15.61 -2.23 14.21
CA GLY A 20 15.13 -2.45 15.58
C GLY A 20 13.66 -2.79 15.72
N THR A 21 13.42 -4.00 16.18
CA THR A 21 12.18 -4.46 16.81
C THR A 21 11.81 -3.50 17.94
N GLY A 22 10.72 -2.75 17.77
CA GLY A 22 10.24 -1.78 18.76
C GLY A 22 8.73 -1.70 18.77
N LEU A 23 8.07 -2.73 19.31
CA LEU A 23 6.66 -2.66 19.70
C LEU A 23 6.57 -1.83 20.98
N ALA A 24 6.08 -0.60 20.88
CA ALA A 24 5.71 0.18 22.05
C ALA A 24 4.41 -0.41 22.62
N LEU A 25 4.52 -1.08 23.77
CA LEU A 25 3.36 -1.55 24.54
C LEU A 25 2.59 -0.33 25.07
N ILE A 26 1.40 -0.08 24.52
CA ILE A 26 0.45 0.91 25.06
C ILE A 26 -0.29 0.23 26.21
N SER A 27 0.06 0.55 27.46
CA SER A 27 -0.54 -0.06 28.65
C SER A 27 -1.72 0.75 29.21
N ASN A 28 -2.70 1.14 28.37
CA ASN A 28 -3.93 1.79 28.83
C ASN A 28 -5.13 1.43 27.94
N SER A 29 -6.27 1.16 28.57
CA SER A 29 -7.54 0.66 27.99
C SER A 29 -8.31 1.63 27.07
N ALA A 30 -7.60 2.47 26.29
CA ALA A 30 -8.21 3.40 25.33
C ALA A 30 -8.12 2.83 23.90
N ALA A 31 -9.07 3.20 23.05
CA ALA A 31 -9.03 2.90 21.62
C ALA A 31 -7.72 3.42 21.00
N ALA A 32 -6.99 2.55 20.31
CA ALA A 32 -5.72 2.91 19.69
C ALA A 32 -5.47 2.05 18.46
N ALA A 33 -4.76 2.63 17.48
CA ALA A 33 -4.14 1.88 16.41
C ALA A 33 -2.68 2.31 16.27
N THR A 34 -1.81 1.37 15.88
CA THR A 34 -0.39 1.64 15.65
C THR A 34 0.11 0.87 14.45
N VAL A 35 1.08 1.45 13.75
CA VAL A 35 1.80 0.79 12.67
C VAL A 35 3.29 0.74 12.97
N SER A 36 3.89 -0.41 12.70
CA SER A 36 5.34 -0.60 12.63
C SER A 36 5.71 -1.03 11.22
N ILE A 37 6.70 -0.37 10.63
CA ILE A 37 7.17 -0.67 9.28
C ILE A 37 8.64 -1.03 9.36
N SER A 38 9.00 -2.19 8.83
CA SER A 38 10.37 -2.52 8.49
C SER A 38 10.49 -2.50 6.98
N ALA A 39 10.95 -1.38 6.46
CA ALA A 39 11.33 -1.27 5.06
C ALA A 39 12.86 -1.41 4.98
N THR A 40 13.33 -2.37 4.19
CA THR A 40 14.74 -2.40 3.79
C THR A 40 15.01 -1.25 2.82
N ASN A 41 16.26 -0.78 2.76
CA ASN A 41 16.66 0.20 1.75
C ASN A 41 16.18 -0.26 0.37
N PRO A 42 15.65 0.65 -0.46
CA PRO A 42 15.28 0.32 -1.81
C PRO A 42 16.45 -0.35 -2.54
N ALA A 43 16.18 -1.46 -3.21
CA ALA A 43 17.22 -2.09 -4.03
C ALA A 43 17.50 -1.17 -5.24
N THR A 44 18.78 -1.04 -5.59
CA THR A 44 19.22 -0.22 -6.73
C THR A 44 19.87 -1.13 -7.76
N ILE A 45 19.48 -1.00 -9.02
CA ILE A 45 20.15 -1.66 -10.15
C ILE A 45 20.95 -0.59 -10.88
N ALA A 46 22.26 -0.83 -11.05
CA ALA A 46 23.16 0.05 -11.79
C ALA A 46 23.55 -0.60 -13.12
N ASN A 47 23.65 0.20 -14.18
CA ASN A 47 24.11 -0.25 -15.50
C ASN A 47 25.64 -0.13 -15.65
N ASP A 48 26.17 -0.53 -16.81
CA ASP A 48 27.59 -0.49 -17.14
C ASP A 48 28.22 0.92 -17.13
N ARG A 49 27.38 1.97 -17.14
CA ARG A 49 27.77 3.39 -17.04
C ARG A 49 27.71 3.94 -15.60
N GLY A 50 27.20 3.15 -14.66
CA GLY A 50 26.99 3.55 -13.26
C GLY A 50 25.66 4.27 -13.01
N ASP A 51 24.83 4.45 -14.04
CA ASP A 51 23.51 5.07 -13.92
C ASP A 51 22.55 4.13 -13.21
N VAL A 52 21.60 4.69 -12.47
CA VAL A 52 20.56 3.93 -11.77
C VAL A 52 19.45 3.64 -12.77
N SER A 53 19.23 2.36 -13.07
CA SER A 53 18.16 1.93 -13.98
C SER A 53 16.83 1.71 -13.26
N GLU A 54 16.87 1.37 -11.97
CA GLU A 54 15.67 1.07 -11.19
C GLU A 54 15.91 1.24 -9.68
N VAL A 55 14.87 1.69 -8.98
CA VAL A 55 14.75 1.72 -7.53
C VAL A 55 13.46 1.00 -7.12
N THR A 56 13.57 -0.07 -6.34
CA THR A 56 12.42 -0.85 -5.87
C THR A 56 12.30 -0.91 -4.36
N ALA A 57 11.09 -1.10 -3.84
CA ALA A 57 10.80 -1.26 -2.41
C ALA A 57 9.94 -2.49 -2.14
N ASP A 58 10.24 -3.19 -1.05
CA ASP A 58 9.51 -4.42 -0.70
C ASP A 58 9.17 -4.43 0.79
N PRO A 59 8.08 -3.74 1.18
CA PRO A 59 7.83 -3.42 2.57
C PRO A 59 7.35 -4.63 3.38
N GLN A 60 7.70 -4.61 4.67
CA GLN A 60 7.06 -5.42 5.71
C GLN A 60 6.46 -4.47 6.73
N PHE A 61 5.29 -4.79 7.25
CA PHE A 61 4.62 -3.95 8.22
C PHE A 61 3.71 -4.74 9.15
N SER A 62 3.42 -4.15 10.29
CA SER A 62 2.42 -4.62 11.24
C SER A 62 1.54 -3.46 11.65
N VAL A 63 0.25 -3.58 11.38
CA VAL A 63 -0.81 -2.72 11.90
C VAL A 63 -1.47 -3.44 13.05
N THR A 64 -1.69 -2.76 14.17
CA THR A 64 -2.39 -3.29 15.33
C THR A 64 -3.43 -2.29 15.77
N TRP A 65 -4.54 -2.76 16.31
CA TRP A 65 -5.57 -1.93 16.90
C TRP A 65 -6.12 -2.60 18.15
N GLU A 66 -6.61 -1.79 19.07
CA GLU A 66 -7.10 -2.26 20.37
C GLU A 66 -8.29 -1.41 20.80
N ASN A 67 -9.28 -2.08 21.40
CA ASN A 67 -10.44 -1.47 22.05
C ASN A 67 -11.20 -0.46 21.18
N LEU A 68 -11.35 -0.71 19.87
CA LEU A 68 -12.24 0.06 19.02
C LEU A 68 -13.71 -0.29 19.33
N ASP A 69 -14.64 0.64 19.12
CA ASP A 69 -16.07 0.34 19.26
C ASP A 69 -16.63 -0.38 18.01
N ASP A 70 -16.06 -0.09 16.83
CA ASP A 70 -16.34 -0.81 15.58
C ASP A 70 -15.34 -1.95 15.34
N ALA A 71 -15.81 -3.08 14.82
CA ALA A 71 -14.95 -4.18 14.39
C ALA A 71 -14.19 -3.84 13.09
N VAL A 72 -12.88 -4.13 13.06
CA VAL A 72 -12.07 -4.05 11.83
C VAL A 72 -12.20 -5.35 11.05
N GLY A 73 -12.73 -5.24 9.84
CA GLY A 73 -12.87 -6.36 8.89
C GLY A 73 -11.94 -6.25 7.68
N LYS A 74 -11.37 -5.07 7.41
CA LYS A 74 -10.40 -4.86 6.33
C LYS A 74 -9.36 -3.82 6.73
N VAL A 75 -8.18 -3.94 6.13
CA VAL A 75 -7.11 -2.94 6.27
C VAL A 75 -6.77 -2.44 4.88
N PHE A 76 -7.19 -1.22 4.54
CA PHE A 76 -6.69 -0.56 3.35
C PHE A 76 -5.29 -0.02 3.63
N PHE A 77 -4.40 -0.12 2.64
CA PHE A 77 -3.14 0.60 2.66
C PHE A 77 -2.75 1.11 1.28
N LEU A 78 -2.06 2.24 1.30
CA LEU A 78 -1.49 2.95 0.16
C LEU A 78 0.01 3.09 0.38
N VAL A 79 0.77 2.87 -0.69
CA VAL A 79 2.18 3.21 -0.78
C VAL A 79 2.35 4.30 -1.84
N GLU A 80 2.96 5.40 -1.46
CA GLU A 80 3.37 6.48 -2.37
C GLU A 80 4.88 6.64 -2.37
N GLY A 81 5.43 6.94 -3.55
CA GLY A 81 6.85 7.23 -3.73
C GLY A 81 7.10 8.71 -3.99
N LYS A 82 8.29 9.17 -3.61
CA LYS A 82 8.84 10.48 -3.99
C LYS A 82 10.35 10.38 -4.19
N VAL A 83 10.82 10.81 -5.36
CA VAL A 83 12.24 10.80 -5.73
C VAL A 83 12.80 12.23 -5.70
N GLY A 84 13.83 12.46 -4.88
CA GLY A 84 14.49 13.75 -4.72
C GLY A 84 13.51 14.90 -4.44
N GLY A 85 13.55 15.92 -5.32
CA GLY A 85 12.67 17.09 -5.26
C GLY A 85 11.27 16.89 -5.84
N GLY A 86 10.94 15.69 -6.34
CA GLY A 86 9.68 15.37 -7.02
C GLY A 86 8.44 15.42 -6.13
N ASN A 87 7.29 15.08 -6.72
CA ASN A 87 6.01 15.02 -6.01
C ASN A 87 5.74 13.61 -5.50
N TRP A 88 4.88 13.50 -4.48
CA TRP A 88 4.32 12.22 -4.09
C TRP A 88 3.42 11.68 -5.21
N SER A 89 3.54 10.38 -5.48
CA SER A 89 2.68 9.66 -6.41
C SER A 89 2.32 8.30 -5.83
N PRO A 90 1.06 7.83 -5.95
CA PRO A 90 0.72 6.46 -5.61
C PRO A 90 1.53 5.51 -6.49
N ILE A 91 2.03 4.44 -5.88
CA ILE A 91 2.73 3.34 -6.60
C ILE A 91 2.01 2.01 -6.37
N PHE A 92 1.35 1.84 -5.22
CA PHE A 92 0.60 0.62 -4.91
C PHE A 92 -0.49 0.88 -3.87
N ARG A 93 -1.59 0.15 -3.96
CA ARG A 93 -2.59 0.03 -2.88
C ARG A 93 -3.15 -1.38 -2.82
N ALA A 94 -3.62 -1.77 -1.64
CA ALA A 94 -4.45 -2.97 -1.50
C ALA A 94 -5.41 -2.83 -0.31
N THR A 95 -6.42 -3.70 -0.29
CA THR A 95 -7.39 -3.79 0.81
C THR A 95 -7.62 -5.25 1.22
N PRO A 96 -6.64 -5.89 1.89
CA PRO A 96 -6.82 -7.22 2.45
C PRO A 96 -8.09 -7.35 3.30
N TRP A 97 -8.86 -8.37 2.98
CA TRP A 97 -10.03 -8.75 3.78
C TRP A 97 -9.59 -9.64 4.93
N LEU A 98 -9.93 -9.25 6.15
CA LEU A 98 -9.64 -10.03 7.35
C LEU A 98 -10.89 -10.84 7.68
N THR A 99 -11.09 -11.95 6.95
CA THR A 99 -12.27 -12.80 7.14
C THR A 99 -12.17 -13.59 8.42
N GLU A 100 -11.04 -14.21 8.71
CA GLU A 100 -10.84 -14.99 9.93
C GLU A 100 -9.44 -14.79 10.49
N SER A 101 -9.22 -15.24 11.73
CA SER A 101 -7.88 -15.22 12.30
C SER A 101 -6.96 -16.18 11.55
N ARG A 102 -5.88 -15.67 10.98
CA ARG A 102 -4.87 -16.44 10.23
C ARG A 102 -3.48 -16.15 10.76
N ASN A 103 -2.66 -17.18 10.93
CA ASN A 103 -1.27 -17.02 11.39
C ASN A 103 -0.35 -18.05 10.71
N ASN A 104 0.31 -17.64 9.63
CA ASN A 104 1.24 -18.50 8.87
C ASN A 104 2.62 -17.84 8.75
N SER A 105 3.53 -18.39 7.93
CA SER A 105 4.89 -17.85 7.75
C SER A 105 4.95 -16.49 7.06
N TYR A 106 3.89 -16.09 6.35
CA TYR A 106 3.84 -14.91 5.49
C TYR A 106 3.04 -13.76 6.10
N VAL A 107 1.95 -14.08 6.79
CA VAL A 107 1.06 -13.09 7.39
C VAL A 107 0.54 -13.49 8.77
N ARG A 108 0.05 -12.50 9.51
CA ARG A 108 -0.85 -12.68 10.66
C ARG A 108 -2.02 -11.72 10.55
N GLU A 109 -3.23 -12.22 10.68
CA GLU A 109 -4.49 -11.52 10.52
C GLU A 109 -5.35 -11.88 11.72
N GLU A 110 -5.84 -10.87 12.44
CA GLU A 110 -6.73 -11.04 13.58
C GLU A 110 -7.77 -9.91 13.47
N PRO A 111 -8.98 -10.17 12.92
CA PRO A 111 -10.05 -9.18 12.81
C PRO A 111 -10.71 -8.89 14.17
N GLY A 112 -11.62 -7.91 14.21
CA GLY A 112 -12.38 -7.57 15.41
C GLY A 112 -12.11 -6.16 15.95
N THR A 113 -12.63 -5.87 17.13
CA THR A 113 -12.42 -4.58 17.83
C THR A 113 -11.01 -4.45 18.43
N THR A 114 -10.30 -5.56 18.54
CA THR A 114 -8.88 -5.65 18.92
C THR A 114 -8.23 -6.71 18.06
N GLY A 115 -7.13 -6.37 17.41
CA GLY A 115 -6.58 -7.23 16.38
C GLY A 115 -5.31 -6.70 15.72
N GLN A 116 -4.90 -7.38 14.65
CA GLN A 116 -3.71 -7.02 13.90
C GLN A 116 -3.73 -7.51 12.45
N TYR A 117 -2.97 -6.80 11.62
CA TYR A 117 -2.59 -7.22 10.28
C TYR A 117 -1.08 -7.06 10.11
N THR A 118 -0.37 -8.18 9.97
CA THR A 118 1.08 -8.22 9.85
C THR A 118 1.49 -8.94 8.58
N VAL A 119 2.30 -8.27 7.77
CA VAL A 119 3.05 -8.83 6.65
C VAL A 119 4.46 -9.18 7.16
N LYS A 120 4.73 -10.48 7.34
CA LYS A 120 5.92 -11.03 8.02
C LYS A 120 7.12 -11.32 7.11
N GLN A 121 6.87 -11.32 5.81
CA GLN A 121 7.86 -11.47 4.74
C GLN A 121 7.72 -10.27 3.82
N PRO A 122 8.73 -9.92 3.01
CA PRO A 122 8.59 -8.85 2.01
C PRO A 122 7.27 -8.97 1.24
N LEU A 123 6.58 -7.86 1.03
CA LEU A 123 5.24 -7.80 0.42
C LEU A 123 5.13 -8.68 -0.83
N SER A 124 6.13 -8.60 -1.70
CA SER A 124 6.22 -9.40 -2.92
C SER A 124 6.16 -10.91 -2.65
N VAL A 125 6.86 -11.38 -1.62
CA VAL A 125 6.87 -12.78 -1.19
C VAL A 125 5.56 -13.14 -0.52
N ALA A 126 5.05 -12.31 0.38
CA ALA A 126 3.83 -12.61 1.13
C ALA A 126 2.60 -12.70 0.21
N TYR A 127 2.48 -11.78 -0.74
CA TYR A 127 1.31 -11.71 -1.62
C TYR A 127 1.42 -12.73 -2.77
N SER A 128 2.62 -13.15 -3.15
CA SER A 128 2.75 -14.28 -4.09
C SER A 128 2.28 -15.62 -3.53
N GLN A 129 1.90 -15.72 -2.24
CA GLN A 129 1.49 -16.97 -1.58
C GLN A 129 0.03 -17.00 -1.20
N ASP A 130 -0.71 -15.92 -1.45
CA ASP A 130 -2.08 -15.81 -1.01
C ASP A 130 -3.01 -16.05 -2.21
N GLU A 131 -3.80 -17.11 -2.10
CA GLU A 131 -4.65 -17.62 -3.20
C GLU A 131 -5.70 -16.61 -3.65
N ARG A 132 -6.00 -15.58 -2.84
CA ARG A 132 -6.83 -14.44 -3.26
C ARG A 132 -6.18 -13.61 -4.37
N PHE A 133 -4.90 -13.84 -4.62
CA PHE A 133 -4.08 -13.18 -5.63
C PHE A 133 -3.69 -14.12 -6.78
N SER A 134 -4.37 -15.27 -6.88
CA SER A 134 -4.24 -16.23 -7.96
C SER A 134 -5.63 -16.43 -8.56
N ASP A 135 -5.85 -16.02 -9.81
CA ASP A 135 -7.12 -16.30 -10.51
C ASP A 135 -7.24 -17.77 -10.96
N GLY A 136 -6.18 -18.55 -10.78
CA GLY A 136 -6.11 -19.95 -11.17
C GLY A 136 -5.91 -20.17 -12.68
N SER A 137 -5.56 -19.12 -13.43
CA SER A 137 -5.33 -19.17 -14.87
C SER A 137 -3.93 -18.65 -15.22
N GLU A 138 -3.25 -19.36 -16.14
CA GLU A 138 -1.89 -18.98 -16.53
C GLU A 138 -1.90 -17.77 -17.48
N PRO A 139 -0.92 -16.85 -17.37
CA PRO A 139 0.25 -16.91 -16.49
C PRO A 139 0.01 -16.34 -15.08
N ASN A 140 0.28 -17.15 -14.04
CA ASN A 140 0.33 -16.68 -12.65
C ASN A 140 1.55 -15.76 -12.47
N TYR A 141 1.34 -14.44 -12.49
CA TYR A 141 2.40 -13.49 -12.20
C TYR A 141 2.58 -13.35 -10.69
N SER A 142 3.74 -13.76 -10.18
CA SER A 142 4.12 -13.50 -8.80
C SER A 142 4.33 -11.99 -8.58
N MET A 143 3.97 -11.51 -7.40
CA MET A 143 4.22 -10.13 -7.00
C MET A 143 5.72 -9.82 -7.06
N SER A 144 6.08 -8.73 -7.73
CA SER A 144 7.45 -8.19 -7.71
C SER A 144 7.57 -7.10 -6.64
N PRO A 145 8.81 -6.76 -6.22
CA PRO A 145 9.03 -5.52 -5.49
C PRO A 145 8.37 -4.32 -6.18
N LEU A 146 7.90 -3.36 -5.39
CA LEU A 146 7.23 -2.16 -5.90
C LEU A 146 8.27 -1.25 -6.58
N VAL A 147 8.04 -0.86 -7.83
CA VAL A 147 8.92 0.09 -8.51
C VAL A 147 8.64 1.50 -7.99
N VAL A 148 9.67 2.15 -7.48
CA VAL A 148 9.63 3.54 -7.01
C VAL A 148 10.11 4.49 -8.09
N ALA A 149 11.17 4.09 -8.81
CA ALA A 149 11.70 4.81 -9.95
C ALA A 149 12.27 3.84 -10.98
N ASP A 150 12.06 4.11 -12.26
CA ASP A 150 12.65 3.37 -13.38
C ASP A 150 12.99 4.32 -14.55
N GLU A 151 13.55 3.80 -15.64
CA GLU A 151 13.91 4.61 -16.81
C GLU A 151 12.68 5.17 -17.56
N GLN A 152 11.53 4.52 -17.42
CA GLN A 152 10.26 4.90 -18.05
C GLN A 152 9.61 6.09 -17.32
N GLY A 153 9.80 6.17 -16.01
CA GLY A 153 9.21 7.16 -15.13
C GLY A 153 7.72 6.93 -14.86
N ARG A 154 7.09 7.94 -14.25
CA ARG A 154 5.69 7.85 -13.85
C ARG A 154 4.77 7.63 -15.06
N PRO A 155 3.90 6.60 -15.04
CA PRO A 155 2.94 6.40 -16.13
C PRO A 155 2.02 7.60 -16.35
N ASP A 156 1.72 7.89 -17.61
CA ASP A 156 0.71 8.89 -17.98
C ASP A 156 -0.67 8.24 -18.05
N TYR A 157 -1.48 8.46 -17.01
CA TYR A 157 -2.86 7.95 -16.94
C TYR A 157 -3.86 8.80 -17.72
N SER A 158 -3.48 9.97 -18.24
CA SER A 158 -4.40 10.86 -18.95
C SER A 158 -4.84 10.33 -20.31
N SER A 159 -4.12 9.34 -20.85
CA SER A 159 -4.43 8.66 -22.10
C SER A 159 -5.34 7.45 -21.94
N ILE A 160 -5.67 7.02 -20.71
CA ILE A 160 -6.61 5.93 -20.48
C ILE A 160 -8.03 6.39 -20.78
N ASP A 161 -8.77 5.57 -21.53
CA ASP A 161 -10.20 5.74 -21.71
C ASP A 161 -10.96 5.18 -20.50
N PHE A 162 -11.21 6.03 -19.51
CA PHE A 162 -12.01 5.67 -18.34
C PHE A 162 -13.51 5.49 -18.65
N THR A 163 -13.99 5.85 -19.85
CA THR A 163 -15.43 5.71 -20.17
C THR A 163 -15.88 4.26 -20.31
N SER A 164 -14.95 3.32 -20.51
CA SER A 164 -15.22 1.88 -20.51
C SER A 164 -15.18 1.26 -19.11
N ILE A 165 -14.82 2.01 -18.07
CA ILE A 165 -14.64 1.51 -16.69
C ILE A 165 -15.76 2.10 -15.83
N ASP A 166 -16.70 1.24 -15.41
CA ASP A 166 -17.90 1.71 -14.70
C ASP A 166 -17.53 2.34 -13.34
N GLY A 167 -18.06 3.54 -13.10
CA GLY A 167 -17.86 4.27 -11.84
C GLY A 167 -16.42 4.73 -11.57
N VAL A 168 -15.56 4.80 -12.58
CA VAL A 168 -14.18 5.28 -12.47
C VAL A 168 -13.93 6.44 -13.43
N ASP A 169 -13.26 7.48 -12.95
CA ASP A 169 -12.63 8.49 -13.77
C ASP A 169 -11.15 8.69 -13.35
N LEU A 170 -10.41 9.49 -14.12
CA LEU A 170 -8.99 9.76 -13.83
C LEU A 170 -8.78 10.29 -12.41
N ASN A 171 -9.69 11.13 -11.91
CA ASN A 171 -9.57 11.70 -10.58
C ASN A 171 -9.85 10.65 -9.51
N SER A 172 -10.93 9.87 -9.65
CA SER A 172 -11.26 8.80 -8.70
C SER A 172 -10.18 7.73 -8.64
N PHE A 173 -9.55 7.44 -9.79
CA PHE A 173 -8.45 6.48 -9.91
C PHE A 173 -7.20 6.96 -9.14
N LEU A 174 -6.76 8.19 -9.40
CA LEU A 174 -5.54 8.74 -8.79
C LEU A 174 -5.71 9.08 -7.30
N ASN A 175 -6.90 9.49 -6.88
CA ASN A 175 -7.19 9.77 -5.46
C ASN A 175 -7.69 8.56 -4.68
N GLY A 176 -7.89 7.42 -5.37
CA GLY A 176 -8.26 6.14 -4.79
C GLY A 176 -9.72 5.94 -4.39
N THR A 177 -10.59 6.91 -4.62
CA THR A 177 -12.02 6.74 -4.27
C THR A 177 -12.70 5.68 -5.12
N SER A 178 -12.21 5.41 -6.35
CA SER A 178 -12.66 4.30 -7.19
C SER A 178 -11.58 3.97 -8.21
N ILE A 179 -11.14 2.71 -8.27
CA ILE A 179 -10.08 2.26 -9.20
C ILE A 179 -10.55 1.19 -10.19
N GLY A 180 -11.78 0.70 -10.14
CA GLY A 180 -12.23 -0.38 -11.04
C GLY A 180 -11.55 -1.72 -10.77
N SER A 181 -11.72 -2.67 -11.68
CA SER A 181 -11.04 -3.97 -11.60
C SER A 181 -9.66 -3.89 -12.22
N ALA A 182 -8.73 -4.73 -11.77
CA ALA A 182 -7.42 -4.83 -12.36
C ALA A 182 -7.46 -5.19 -13.87
N ALA A 183 -8.42 -6.02 -14.28
CA ALA A 183 -8.59 -6.40 -15.68
C ALA A 183 -8.90 -5.22 -16.63
N ASP A 184 -9.35 -4.08 -16.08
CA ASP A 184 -9.70 -2.89 -16.86
C ASP A 184 -8.46 -2.10 -17.35
N TYR A 185 -7.26 -2.44 -16.86
CA TYR A 185 -6.01 -1.72 -17.15
C TYR A 185 -4.96 -2.63 -17.79
N PRO A 186 -5.02 -2.88 -19.10
CA PRO A 186 -4.00 -3.68 -19.80
C PRO A 186 -2.68 -2.91 -19.95
N GLY A 187 -1.54 -3.59 -19.80
CA GLY A 187 -0.24 -3.01 -20.16
C GLY A 187 0.95 -3.34 -19.25
N ALA A 188 0.79 -4.17 -18.22
CA ALA A 188 1.90 -4.64 -17.39
C ALA A 188 3.02 -5.20 -18.29
N HIS A 189 4.19 -4.57 -18.23
CA HIS A 189 5.38 -4.94 -19.01
C HIS A 189 5.40 -4.60 -20.51
N GLN A 190 4.50 -3.73 -21.00
CA GLN A 190 4.66 -3.17 -22.35
C GLN A 190 5.44 -1.85 -22.29
N ASP A 191 6.38 -1.65 -23.21
CA ASP A 191 7.02 -0.34 -23.41
C ASP A 191 5.93 0.71 -23.69
N GLY A 192 5.75 1.65 -22.76
CA GLY A 192 4.71 2.67 -22.83
C GLY A 192 3.31 2.21 -22.41
N GLY A 193 3.16 1.01 -21.83
CA GLY A 193 1.91 0.49 -21.30
C GLY A 193 1.56 1.00 -19.89
N HIS A 194 0.27 0.94 -19.55
CA HIS A 194 -0.20 1.25 -18.21
C HIS A 194 0.14 0.10 -17.27
N GLN A 195 0.78 0.42 -16.14
CA GLN A 195 1.36 -0.57 -15.25
C GLN A 195 0.29 -1.07 -14.29
N ASN A 196 -0.32 -2.23 -14.59
CA ASN A 196 -1.11 -2.97 -13.62
C ASN A 196 -0.58 -4.40 -13.48
N ASN A 197 0.40 -4.59 -12.60
CA ASN A 197 1.11 -5.87 -12.48
C ASN A 197 0.31 -7.00 -11.84
N TYR A 198 -0.96 -6.76 -11.45
CA TYR A 198 -1.75 -7.69 -10.66
C TYR A 198 -3.17 -7.86 -11.19
N TRP A 199 -3.29 -8.37 -12.42
CA TRP A 199 -4.57 -8.73 -13.04
C TRP A 199 -5.50 -9.58 -12.15
N ASP A 200 -4.93 -10.41 -11.27
CA ASP A 200 -5.64 -11.31 -10.35
C ASP A 200 -6.03 -10.68 -9.01
N ILE A 201 -5.58 -9.45 -8.77
CA ILE A 201 -5.81 -8.75 -7.51
C ILE A 201 -6.62 -7.50 -7.81
N ASP A 202 -7.73 -7.28 -7.12
CA ASP A 202 -8.35 -5.95 -7.03
C ASP A 202 -7.48 -5.01 -6.13
N ALA A 203 -6.18 -4.94 -6.43
CA ALA A 203 -5.16 -4.05 -5.90
C ALA A 203 -4.73 -3.12 -7.03
N GLY A 204 -4.49 -1.86 -6.68
CA GLY A 204 -4.07 -0.86 -7.65
C GLY A 204 -2.55 -0.77 -7.68
N TYR A 205 -1.90 -1.34 -8.70
CA TYR A 205 -0.54 -0.95 -9.04
C TYR A 205 -0.58 0.29 -9.93
N TYR A 206 0.25 1.28 -9.62
CA TYR A 206 0.27 2.57 -10.33
C TYR A 206 1.58 2.81 -11.11
N GLY A 207 2.50 1.84 -11.11
CA GLY A 207 3.84 2.00 -11.68
C GLY A 207 4.76 2.88 -10.83
N ALA A 208 5.88 3.29 -11.43
CA ALA A 208 6.89 4.11 -10.78
C ALA A 208 6.34 5.48 -10.35
N ALA A 209 6.87 6.04 -9.26
CA ALA A 209 6.52 7.39 -8.82
C ALA A 209 7.20 8.48 -9.65
N ASP A 210 8.41 8.20 -10.17
CA ASP A 210 9.22 9.12 -10.96
C ASP A 210 10.22 8.35 -11.84
N GLY A 211 10.94 9.05 -12.70
CA GLY A 211 12.08 8.50 -13.44
C GLY A 211 13.39 8.48 -12.64
N THR A 212 14.41 7.77 -13.13
CA THR A 212 15.73 7.71 -12.48
C THR A 212 16.63 8.93 -12.72
N SER A 213 16.22 9.86 -13.58
CA SER A 213 17.05 11.03 -13.96
C SER A 213 17.55 11.90 -12.79
N ALA A 214 16.82 11.94 -11.67
CA ALA A 214 17.23 12.67 -10.47
C ALA A 214 18.31 11.94 -9.64
N LEU A 215 18.46 10.64 -9.87
CA LEU A 215 19.44 9.75 -9.25
C LEU A 215 20.74 9.73 -10.05
N ASP A 216 20.65 9.86 -11.37
CA ASP A 216 21.80 9.85 -12.28
C ASP A 216 22.62 11.13 -12.20
N ASN A 217 23.94 11.01 -12.37
CA ASN A 217 24.84 12.15 -12.47
C ASN A 217 25.86 12.00 -13.61
N PRO A 218 25.45 12.27 -14.86
CA PRO A 218 26.32 12.11 -16.02
C PRO A 218 27.55 13.05 -16.04
N ASN A 219 27.66 14.00 -15.11
CA ASN A 219 28.67 15.06 -15.12
C ASN A 219 29.55 15.12 -13.84
N ASP A 220 29.49 14.13 -12.94
CA ASP A 220 30.09 14.28 -11.61
C ASP A 220 31.60 13.99 -11.52
N GLY A 221 32.23 13.50 -12.59
CA GLY A 221 33.67 13.21 -12.61
C GLY A 221 34.14 12.30 -11.47
N GLY A 222 33.26 11.44 -10.93
CA GLY A 222 33.51 10.55 -9.81
C GLY A 222 33.06 11.03 -8.43
N SER A 223 32.26 12.10 -8.32
CA SER A 223 31.73 12.59 -7.04
C SER A 223 30.31 12.09 -6.74
N ASN A 224 30.18 11.18 -5.77
CA ASN A 224 28.91 10.67 -5.26
C ASN A 224 27.90 11.78 -4.95
N LYS A 225 26.73 11.79 -5.61
CA LYS A 225 25.58 12.58 -5.19
C LYS A 225 24.56 11.68 -4.49
N ALA A 226 24.15 12.11 -3.31
CA ALA A 226 23.06 11.51 -2.56
C ALA A 226 21.73 12.12 -3.02
N THR A 227 20.79 11.28 -3.43
CA THR A 227 19.40 11.68 -3.69
C THR A 227 18.49 10.91 -2.75
N ASP A 228 17.63 11.64 -2.03
CA ASP A 228 16.66 11.01 -1.13
C ASP A 228 15.50 10.42 -1.92
N VAL A 229 15.15 9.17 -1.61
CA VAL A 229 13.92 8.50 -2.03
C VAL A 229 13.06 8.31 -0.79
N LYS A 230 11.80 8.71 -0.87
CA LYS A 230 10.85 8.63 0.25
C LYS A 230 9.68 7.75 -0.11
N LEU A 231 9.24 6.96 0.86
CA LEU A 231 8.03 6.16 0.78
C LEU A 231 7.09 6.60 1.88
N ARG A 232 5.84 6.87 1.53
CA ARG A 232 4.77 7.15 2.48
C ARG A 232 3.80 5.99 2.45
N TYR A 233 3.47 5.50 3.63
CA TYR A 233 2.50 4.45 3.87
C TYR A 233 1.31 5.08 4.58
N THR A 234 0.13 4.95 4.00
CA THR A 234 -1.13 5.38 4.60
C THR A 234 -2.01 4.17 4.80
N PHE A 235 -2.57 4.00 5.99
CA PHE A 235 -3.48 2.91 6.34
C PHE A 235 -4.84 3.46 6.72
N GLU A 236 -5.88 2.69 6.40
CA GLU A 236 -7.25 2.92 6.81
C GLU A 236 -7.85 1.61 7.35
N LEU A 237 -8.35 1.64 8.59
CA LEU A 237 -9.07 0.54 9.20
C LEU A 237 -10.54 0.64 8.82
N GLN A 238 -11.04 -0.41 8.16
CA GLN A 238 -12.38 -0.43 7.60
C GLN A 238 -13.22 -1.54 8.24
N ARG A 239 -14.51 -1.24 8.38
CA ARG A 239 -15.53 -2.18 8.86
C ARG A 239 -15.76 -3.33 7.88
N PRO A 240 -16.21 -4.50 8.36
CA PRO A 240 -16.62 -5.58 7.46
C PRO A 240 -17.84 -5.16 6.63
N ASN A 241 -18.01 -5.79 5.48
CA ASN A 241 -19.21 -5.62 4.66
C ASN A 241 -19.74 -6.96 4.13
N LEU A 242 -21.00 -6.97 3.68
CA LEU A 242 -21.64 -8.22 3.24
C LEU A 242 -20.93 -8.89 2.06
N SER A 243 -20.39 -8.11 1.12
CA SER A 243 -19.68 -8.66 -0.04
C SER A 243 -18.41 -9.42 0.34
N GLN A 244 -17.74 -9.02 1.42
CA GLN A 244 -16.65 -9.76 2.04
C GLN A 244 -17.17 -10.96 2.85
N LEU A 245 -18.12 -10.73 3.76
CA LEU A 245 -18.50 -11.71 4.78
C LEU A 245 -19.14 -12.97 4.19
N LYS A 246 -19.71 -12.91 2.99
CA LYS A 246 -20.19 -14.11 2.29
C LYS A 246 -19.12 -15.20 2.08
N TYR A 247 -17.84 -14.80 2.07
CA TYR A 247 -16.69 -15.70 1.94
C TYR A 247 -16.16 -16.20 3.29
N HIS A 248 -16.75 -15.77 4.41
CA HIS A 248 -16.36 -16.25 5.73
C HIS A 248 -16.71 -17.75 5.85
N PRO A 249 -15.82 -18.60 6.42
CA PRO A 249 -16.07 -20.04 6.54
C PRO A 249 -17.35 -20.40 7.29
N ALA A 250 -17.74 -19.59 8.28
CA ALA A 250 -18.99 -19.76 9.03
C ALA A 250 -20.27 -19.44 8.24
N ILE A 251 -20.17 -18.66 7.16
CA ILE A 251 -21.30 -18.27 6.30
C ILE A 251 -21.42 -19.20 5.10
N GLY A 252 -20.29 -19.59 4.50
CA GLY A 252 -20.28 -20.58 3.41
C GLY A 252 -21.10 -20.18 2.18
N GLY A 253 -21.25 -18.89 1.86
CA GLY A 253 -21.98 -18.41 0.68
C GLY A 253 -23.51 -18.50 0.77
N SER A 254 -24.07 -18.71 1.96
CA SER A 254 -25.51 -18.94 2.28
C SER A 254 -26.49 -17.83 1.86
N TYR A 255 -26.00 -16.67 1.43
CA TYR A 255 -26.82 -15.46 1.20
C TYR A 255 -27.80 -15.52 0.01
N ASP A 256 -27.89 -16.63 -0.72
CA ASP A 256 -28.81 -16.76 -1.86
C ASP A 256 -30.29 -16.73 -1.41
N GLY A 257 -31.02 -15.72 -1.89
CA GLY A 257 -32.45 -15.53 -1.58
C GLY A 257 -32.76 -14.81 -0.26
N SER A 258 -31.77 -14.43 0.54
CA SER A 258 -31.93 -13.69 1.80
C SER A 258 -32.00 -12.17 1.57
N THR A 259 -32.73 -11.45 2.44
CA THR A 259 -32.69 -9.98 2.48
C THR A 259 -31.40 -9.47 3.13
N THR A 260 -31.00 -8.23 2.84
CA THR A 260 -29.82 -7.60 3.47
C THR A 260 -29.85 -7.72 4.99
N SER A 261 -30.98 -7.41 5.62
CA SER A 261 -31.09 -7.45 7.09
C SER A 261 -30.96 -8.86 7.65
N GLU A 262 -31.49 -9.87 6.95
CA GLU A 262 -31.30 -11.28 7.34
C GLU A 262 -29.84 -11.71 7.21
N GLN A 263 -29.15 -11.29 6.14
CA GLN A 263 -27.72 -11.57 5.93
C GLN A 263 -26.86 -10.93 7.02
N ILE A 264 -27.17 -9.69 7.43
CA ILE A 264 -26.47 -8.99 8.53
C ILE A 264 -26.67 -9.74 9.85
N ALA A 265 -27.92 -10.12 10.18
CA ALA A 265 -28.22 -10.85 11.40
C ALA A 265 -27.57 -12.25 11.42
N GLU A 266 -27.60 -12.98 10.30
CA GLU A 266 -26.94 -14.28 10.13
C GLU A 266 -25.43 -14.15 10.34
N ALA A 267 -24.82 -13.12 9.75
CA ALA A 267 -23.40 -12.83 9.93
C ALA A 267 -23.03 -12.55 11.38
N ALA A 268 -23.77 -11.67 12.05
CA ALA A 268 -23.54 -11.32 13.44
C ALA A 268 -23.80 -12.49 14.42
N GLU A 269 -24.69 -13.43 14.07
CA GLU A 269 -24.91 -14.64 14.86
C GLU A 269 -23.78 -15.67 14.66
N ALA A 270 -23.27 -15.79 13.42
CA ALA A 270 -22.30 -16.83 13.05
C ALA A 270 -20.84 -16.44 13.35
N ILE A 271 -20.52 -15.15 13.44
CA ILE A 271 -19.16 -14.63 13.56
C ILE A 271 -18.98 -13.94 14.91
N ASP A 272 -18.05 -14.42 15.72
CA ASP A 272 -17.92 -14.06 17.13
C ASP A 272 -17.30 -12.68 17.40
N TRP A 273 -16.64 -12.09 16.41
CA TRP A 273 -15.91 -10.82 16.53
C TRP A 273 -16.66 -9.60 15.95
N ILE A 274 -17.90 -9.76 15.49
CA ILE A 274 -18.74 -8.67 14.93
C ILE A 274 -20.12 -8.61 15.57
N GLU A 275 -20.72 -7.42 15.53
CA GLU A 275 -22.13 -7.16 15.79
C GLU A 275 -22.82 -6.66 14.50
N GLU A 276 -24.16 -6.64 14.47
CA GLU A 276 -24.92 -6.15 13.30
C GLU A 276 -24.53 -4.71 12.90
N SER A 277 -24.19 -3.85 13.88
CA SER A 277 -23.78 -2.46 13.65
C SER A 277 -22.43 -2.31 12.95
N ASP A 278 -21.58 -3.34 13.03
CA ASP A 278 -20.27 -3.36 12.38
C ASP A 278 -20.39 -3.63 10.87
N ILE A 279 -21.52 -4.17 10.41
CA ILE A 279 -21.63 -4.72 9.06
C ILE A 279 -22.21 -3.68 8.11
N ASP A 280 -21.40 -3.25 7.15
CA ASP A 280 -21.87 -2.41 6.06
C ASP A 280 -22.58 -3.23 4.97
N GLU A 281 -23.77 -2.79 4.56
CA GLU A 281 -24.49 -3.37 3.42
C GLU A 281 -23.70 -3.20 2.11
N GLY A 282 -23.13 -2.00 1.92
CA GLY A 282 -22.40 -1.61 0.71
C GLY A 282 -20.88 -1.64 0.88
N ASN A 283 -20.20 -0.63 0.36
CA ASN A 283 -18.76 -0.48 0.57
C ASN A 283 -18.46 -0.28 2.06
N SER A 284 -17.39 -0.93 2.52
CA SER A 284 -16.88 -0.81 3.89
C SER A 284 -16.60 0.65 4.23
N LYS A 285 -17.13 1.11 5.36
CA LYS A 285 -16.83 2.42 5.92
C LYS A 285 -15.59 2.35 6.82
N ILE A 286 -14.89 3.46 6.97
CA ILE A 286 -13.89 3.61 8.03
C ILE A 286 -14.53 3.39 9.41
N VAL A 287 -13.82 2.69 10.29
CA VAL A 287 -14.23 2.50 11.69
C VAL A 287 -14.36 3.85 12.42
N MET A 288 -15.22 3.96 13.42
CA MET A 288 -15.36 5.10 14.33
C MET A 288 -15.68 6.43 13.62
N ASN A 289 -16.29 6.42 12.43
CA ASN A 289 -16.51 7.63 11.63
C ASN A 289 -17.40 8.65 12.36
N GLY A 290 -16.81 9.77 12.77
CA GLY A 290 -17.51 10.81 13.55
C GLY A 290 -17.82 10.43 15.00
N GLU A 291 -17.36 9.27 15.46
CA GLU A 291 -17.56 8.75 16.80
C GLU A 291 -16.41 9.17 17.72
N ASP A 292 -16.68 9.35 19.00
CA ASP A 292 -15.64 9.64 20.01
C ASP A 292 -14.68 10.80 19.71
N GLY A 293 -15.12 11.76 18.89
CA GLY A 293 -14.33 12.91 18.49
C GLY A 293 -13.35 12.66 17.34
N ASN A 294 -13.44 11.49 16.70
CA ASN A 294 -12.82 11.22 15.42
C ASN A 294 -13.42 12.11 14.32
N THR A 295 -12.65 12.39 13.27
CA THR A 295 -13.15 13.10 12.09
C THR A 295 -14.40 12.41 11.53
N ASN A 296 -15.41 13.20 11.17
CA ASN A 296 -16.60 12.73 10.49
C ASN A 296 -16.48 12.98 8.99
N PHE A 297 -16.23 11.92 8.22
CA PHE A 297 -16.16 11.98 6.77
C PHE A 297 -17.56 11.97 6.16
N SER A 298 -17.80 12.86 5.19
CA SER A 298 -19.06 12.90 4.45
C SER A 298 -19.27 11.66 3.57
N ASN A 299 -18.17 11.08 3.06
CA ASN A 299 -18.16 9.80 2.38
C ASN A 299 -17.16 8.85 3.08
N PRO A 300 -17.61 8.04 4.05
CA PRO A 300 -16.73 7.22 4.87
C PRO A 300 -16.28 5.91 4.21
N SER A 301 -16.77 5.56 3.02
CA SER A 301 -16.41 4.31 2.30
C SER A 301 -15.62 4.53 1.00
N GLY A 302 -15.14 5.75 0.80
CA GLY A 302 -14.36 6.17 -0.36
C GLY A 302 -13.67 7.50 -0.05
N ILE A 303 -12.75 7.47 0.91
CA ILE A 303 -12.03 8.65 1.37
C ILE A 303 -10.83 8.89 0.45
N PRO A 304 -10.71 10.08 -0.18
CA PRO A 304 -9.54 10.43 -0.98
C PRO A 304 -8.22 10.32 -0.19
N TYR A 305 -7.13 9.96 -0.85
CA TYR A 305 -5.82 9.79 -0.21
C TYR A 305 -5.34 11.04 0.56
N ASP A 306 -5.52 12.23 -0.01
CA ASP A 306 -5.16 13.50 0.63
C ASP A 306 -5.99 13.76 1.90
N ASN A 307 -7.27 13.37 1.90
CA ASN A 307 -8.12 13.43 3.07
C ASN A 307 -7.72 12.42 4.15
N LEU A 308 -7.28 11.21 3.77
CA LEU A 308 -6.72 10.26 4.74
C LEU A 308 -5.47 10.86 5.40
N GLN A 309 -4.51 11.29 4.60
CA GLN A 309 -3.24 11.88 5.06
C GLN A 309 -3.45 13.12 5.96
N ALA A 310 -4.40 13.99 5.59
CA ALA A 310 -4.72 15.18 6.39
C ALA A 310 -5.36 14.88 7.75
N ASN A 311 -5.83 13.64 7.97
CA ASN A 311 -6.51 13.22 9.19
C ASN A 311 -5.75 12.18 10.01
N ASP A 312 -4.50 11.87 9.66
CA ASP A 312 -3.59 11.15 10.56
C ASP A 312 -3.49 11.89 11.91
N GLY A 313 -3.63 11.15 13.02
CA GLY A 313 -3.68 11.69 14.38
C GLY A 313 -5.00 12.39 14.78
N ASN A 314 -5.92 12.64 13.84
CA ASN A 314 -7.28 13.14 14.10
C ASN A 314 -8.36 12.05 14.00
N HIS A 315 -8.00 10.86 13.51
CA HIS A 315 -8.88 9.71 13.39
C HIS A 315 -8.14 8.41 13.73
N VAL A 316 -8.69 7.58 14.61
CA VAL A 316 -8.05 6.36 15.14
C VAL A 316 -7.85 5.29 14.08
N GLY A 317 -8.75 5.21 13.10
CA GLY A 317 -8.66 4.30 11.97
C GLY A 317 -7.67 4.73 10.88
N ILE A 318 -6.94 5.84 11.03
CA ILE A 318 -5.99 6.34 10.02
C ILE A 318 -4.59 6.36 10.60
N LEU A 319 -3.63 5.82 9.85
CA LEU A 319 -2.21 5.84 10.23
C LEU A 319 -1.37 6.26 9.04
N GLU A 320 -0.46 7.22 9.24
CA GLU A 320 0.56 7.58 8.26
C GLU A 320 1.97 7.29 8.78
N ASN A 321 2.86 6.80 7.90
CA ASN A 321 4.28 6.69 8.18
C ASN A 321 5.11 7.02 6.94
N THR A 322 6.20 7.77 7.12
CA THR A 322 7.14 8.09 6.04
C THR A 322 8.51 7.49 6.33
N ALA A 323 9.00 6.66 5.42
CA ALA A 323 10.37 6.18 5.37
C ALA A 323 11.20 7.02 4.38
N THR A 324 12.45 7.34 4.74
CA THR A 324 13.39 8.04 3.86
C THR A 324 14.65 7.21 3.70
N PHE A 325 15.11 7.08 2.46
CA PHE A 325 16.30 6.36 2.07
C PHE A 325 17.16 7.25 1.20
N THR A 326 18.48 7.09 1.29
CA THR A 326 19.40 7.84 0.44
C THR A 326 20.00 6.91 -0.60
N VAL A 327 19.72 7.17 -1.87
CA VAL A 327 20.34 6.49 -3.00
C VAL A 327 21.58 7.26 -3.40
N THR A 328 22.70 6.55 -3.58
CA THR A 328 23.96 7.14 -4.05
C THR A 328 24.40 6.39 -5.29
N ALA A 329 24.39 7.08 -6.43
CA ALA A 329 24.98 6.59 -7.67
C ALA A 329 26.44 7.07 -7.77
N LYS A 330 27.31 6.23 -8.32
CA LYS A 330 28.68 6.59 -8.69
C LYS A 330 28.83 6.29 -10.17
N ASN A 331 28.90 7.34 -10.98
CA ASN A 331 29.20 7.19 -12.39
C ASN A 331 30.72 7.09 -12.56
N GLU A 332 31.18 6.04 -13.26
CA GLU A 332 32.59 5.94 -13.61
C GLU A 332 32.89 6.97 -14.70
N ALA A 333 34.06 7.63 -14.62
CA ALA A 333 34.47 8.56 -15.65
C ALA A 333 34.53 7.81 -17.00
N SER A 334 33.87 8.34 -18.03
CA SER A 334 34.03 7.84 -19.39
C SER A 334 35.51 7.92 -19.75
N ASP A 335 36.18 6.76 -19.80
CA ASP A 335 37.57 6.68 -20.21
C ASP A 335 37.61 6.92 -21.73
N SER A 336 37.49 8.19 -22.13
CA SER A 336 37.83 8.66 -23.48
C SER A 336 39.35 8.68 -23.64
N GLY A 337 39.97 7.54 -23.32
CA GLY A 337 41.39 7.35 -23.18
C GLY A 337 41.99 6.40 -24.22
N VAL A 338 41.38 6.25 -25.40
CA VAL A 338 42.13 5.70 -26.55
C VAL A 338 42.79 6.86 -27.28
N THR A 339 43.90 7.36 -26.73
CA THR A 339 44.89 8.06 -27.56
C THR A 339 45.75 7.00 -28.26
N GLY A 340 45.22 6.48 -29.37
CA GLY A 340 46.01 5.71 -30.32
C GLY A 340 47.12 6.59 -30.87
N SER A 341 48.31 6.51 -30.29
CA SER A 341 49.52 7.08 -30.88
C SER A 341 49.81 6.27 -32.14
N SER A 342 49.49 6.80 -33.32
CA SER A 342 49.98 6.22 -34.57
C SER A 342 51.51 6.30 -34.55
N ASN A 343 52.16 5.14 -34.43
CA ASN A 343 53.61 5.08 -34.49
C ASN A 343 54.05 5.47 -35.91
N THR A 344 54.68 6.65 -36.04
CA THR A 344 55.16 7.22 -37.31
C THR A 344 56.47 6.60 -37.80
N ASN A 345 56.89 5.43 -37.31
CA ASN A 345 58.06 4.74 -37.85
C ASN A 345 57.90 3.22 -37.79
N ALA A 346 57.43 2.64 -38.91
CA ALA A 346 57.83 1.30 -39.31
C ALA A 346 58.60 1.45 -40.63
N SER A 347 59.93 1.30 -40.50
CA SER A 347 60.90 1.14 -41.59
C SER A 347 60.74 -0.19 -42.31
#